data_AF-A0A813IUZ2-F1
#
_entry.id   AF-A0A813IUZ2-F1
#
_cell.length_a   1.000
_cell.length_b   1.000
_cell.length_c   1.000
_cell.angle_alpha   90.00
_cell.angle_beta   90.00
_cell.angle_gamma   90.00
#
_symmetry.space_group_name_H-M   'P 1'
#
loop_
_entity.id
_entity.type
_entity.pdbx_description
1 polymer ?
#
loop_
_entity_poly.entity_id
_entity_poly.type
_entity_poly.pdbx_seq_one_letter_code
_entity_poly.pdbx_strand_id
1 'polypeptide(L)'
;AGLLGIYAVAWLKKRVGFESVYCLDVHPGRLKTAEKFGAIPLLVKGGDEDRLERASLIRERFPRGVDVAVEMTGARQVLSEGIQLLRNGGHYAFAGMVHPDSQLSSLTGEDIIRKCLTIRGAHNYTPWNLEEAVKFLNEFKEELPFESVLSPSSEQLSFLSG
;
A
#
# COMPACT_ATOMS: atom_id res chain seq x y z
N ALA A 1 2.81 -5.22 -2.20
CA ALA A 1 1.69 -6.00 -2.77
C ALA A 1 1.36 -7.30 -1.99
N GLY A 2 1.41 -7.31 -0.64
CA GLY A 2 0.79 -8.38 0.16
C GLY A 2 -0.73 -8.19 0.29
N LEU A 3 -1.42 -9.06 1.04
CA LEU A 3 -2.89 -9.03 1.20
C LEU A 3 -3.41 -7.66 1.64
N LEU A 4 -2.83 -7.07 2.69
CA LEU A 4 -3.19 -5.73 3.17
C LEU A 4 -2.97 -4.65 2.08
N GLY A 5 -1.87 -4.73 1.35
CA GLY A 5 -1.58 -3.82 0.25
C GLY A 5 -2.55 -3.97 -0.93
N ILE A 6 -3.03 -5.18 -1.21
CA ILE A 6 -4.02 -5.43 -2.26
C ILE A 6 -5.38 -4.81 -1.87
N TYR A 7 -5.82 -5.00 -0.62
CA TYR A 7 -7.03 -4.34 -0.12
C TYR A 7 -6.89 -2.81 -0.12
N ALA A 8 -5.71 -2.28 0.22
CA ALA A 8 -5.45 -0.84 0.13
C ALA A 8 -5.55 -0.32 -1.31
N VAL A 9 -4.99 -1.04 -2.29
CA VAL A 9 -5.13 -0.71 -3.71
C VAL A 9 -6.60 -0.66 -4.11
N ALA A 10 -7.34 -1.73 -3.81
CA ALA A 10 -8.76 -1.84 -4.14
C ALA A 10 -9.57 -0.70 -3.52
N TRP A 11 -9.36 -0.42 -2.23
CA TRP A 11 -10.05 0.64 -1.50
C TRP A 11 -9.75 2.02 -2.08
N LEU A 12 -8.47 2.34 -2.33
CA LEU A 12 -8.06 3.62 -2.90
C LEU A 12 -8.65 3.81 -4.31
N LYS A 13 -8.66 2.77 -5.14
CA LYS A 13 -9.20 2.81 -6.50
C LYS A 13 -10.71 2.92 -6.53
N LYS A 14 -11.43 2.08 -5.77
CA LYS A 14 -12.88 1.90 -5.90
C LYS A 14 -13.70 2.75 -4.93
N ARG A 15 -13.29 2.83 -3.66
CA ARG A 15 -14.05 3.56 -2.64
C ARG A 15 -13.63 5.02 -2.52
N VAL A 16 -12.33 5.29 -2.56
CA VAL A 16 -11.81 6.68 -2.47
C VAL A 16 -11.81 7.36 -3.84
N GLY A 17 -11.66 6.59 -4.92
CA GLY A 17 -11.72 7.11 -6.29
C GLY A 17 -10.41 7.67 -6.83
N PHE A 18 -9.26 7.20 -6.34
CA PHE A 18 -7.96 7.61 -6.89
C PHE A 18 -7.85 7.18 -8.36
N GLU A 19 -7.48 8.12 -9.23
CA GLU A 19 -7.27 7.84 -10.66
C GLU A 19 -6.07 6.90 -10.87
N SER A 20 -4.99 7.09 -10.13
CA SER A 20 -3.77 6.28 -10.22
C SER A 20 -3.34 5.79 -8.85
N VAL A 21 -3.12 4.48 -8.74
CA VAL A 21 -2.59 3.86 -7.53
C VAL A 21 -1.39 3.00 -7.94
N TYR A 22 -0.19 3.50 -7.68
CA TYR A 22 1.03 2.73 -7.91
C TYR A 22 1.22 1.71 -6.79
N CYS A 23 1.57 0.47 -7.14
CA CYS A 23 1.93 -0.55 -6.16
C CYS A 23 3.37 -1.00 -6.40
N LEU A 24 4.19 -0.85 -5.37
CA LEU A 24 5.60 -1.24 -5.38
C LEU A 24 5.76 -2.56 -4.62
N ASP A 25 6.51 -3.49 -5.19
CA ASP A 25 6.91 -4.76 -4.56
C ASP A 25 8.14 -5.33 -5.27
N VAL A 26 8.93 -6.13 -4.56
CA VAL A 26 10.08 -6.87 -5.12
C VAL A 26 9.65 -8.13 -5.88
N HIS A 27 8.44 -8.64 -5.61
CA HIS A 27 7.95 -9.86 -6.24
C HIS A 27 7.01 -9.56 -7.42
N PRO A 28 7.41 -9.90 -8.67
CA PRO A 28 6.58 -9.64 -9.85
C PRO A 28 5.24 -10.40 -9.82
N GLY A 29 5.20 -11.59 -9.20
CA GLY A 29 3.95 -12.33 -9.02
C GLY A 29 2.93 -11.59 -8.16
N ARG A 30 3.38 -10.93 -7.08
CA ARG A 30 2.50 -10.12 -6.21
C ARG A 30 1.99 -8.87 -6.93
N LEU A 31 2.83 -8.27 -7.77
CA LEU A 31 2.45 -7.12 -8.60
C LEU A 31 1.38 -7.47 -9.63
N LYS A 32 1.49 -8.63 -10.28
CA LYS A 32 0.43 -9.15 -11.18
C LYS A 32 -0.90 -9.30 -10.46
N THR A 33 -0.88 -9.74 -9.20
CA THR A 33 -2.10 -9.79 -8.39
C THR A 33 -2.62 -8.38 -8.10
N ALA A 34 -1.77 -7.45 -7.67
CA ALA A 34 -2.19 -6.06 -7.40
C ALA A 34 -2.78 -5.35 -8.63
N GLU A 35 -2.25 -5.62 -9.83
CA GLU A 35 -2.75 -5.08 -11.10
C GLU A 35 -4.22 -5.47 -11.34
N LYS A 36 -4.63 -6.70 -11.00
CA LYS A 36 -6.03 -7.15 -11.09
C LYS A 36 -6.99 -6.33 -10.21
N PHE A 37 -6.49 -5.68 -9.17
CA PHE A 37 -7.25 -4.80 -8.28
C PHE A 37 -7.14 -3.31 -8.67
N GLY A 38 -6.50 -3.02 -9.82
CA GLY A 38 -6.40 -1.67 -10.38
C GLY A 38 -5.12 -0.91 -10.01
N ALA A 39 -4.09 -1.60 -9.52
CA ALA A 39 -2.78 -0.99 -9.34
C ALA A 39 -2.06 -0.77 -10.68
N ILE A 40 -1.20 0.25 -10.72
CA ILE A 40 -0.13 0.39 -11.69
C ILE A 40 1.12 -0.28 -11.06
N PRO A 41 1.54 -1.45 -11.53
CA PRO A 41 2.63 -2.19 -10.89
C PRO A 41 4.00 -1.56 -11.19
N LEU A 42 4.84 -1.42 -10.16
CA LEU A 42 6.23 -1.02 -10.29
C LEU A 42 7.13 -2.02 -9.56
N LEU A 43 7.99 -2.72 -10.31
CA LEU A 43 8.94 -3.68 -9.75
C LEU A 43 10.08 -2.97 -9.02
N VAL A 44 10.39 -3.43 -7.81
CA VAL A 44 11.55 -2.95 -7.04
C VAL A 44 12.72 -3.91 -7.25
N LYS A 45 13.79 -3.42 -7.90
CA LYS A 45 15.02 -4.19 -8.14
C LYS A 45 16.08 -3.95 -7.05
N GLY A 46 15.98 -2.83 -6.34
CA GLY A 46 16.90 -2.40 -5.28
C GLY A 46 17.97 -1.42 -5.78
N GLY A 47 18.53 -0.64 -4.86
CA GLY A 47 19.53 0.40 -5.14
C GLY A 47 18.94 1.77 -5.45
N ASP A 48 19.82 2.77 -5.54
CA ASP A 48 19.42 4.17 -5.74
C ASP A 48 19.01 4.47 -7.19
N GLU A 49 19.68 3.87 -8.17
CA GLU A 49 19.33 4.05 -9.60
C GLU A 49 17.89 3.58 -9.87
N ASP A 50 17.53 2.40 -9.38
CA ASP A 50 16.19 1.81 -9.50
C ASP A 50 15.12 2.66 -8.79
N ARG A 51 15.46 3.28 -7.65
CA ARG A 51 14.59 4.23 -6.95
C ARG A 51 14.37 5.51 -7.75
N LEU A 52 15.44 6.07 -8.32
CA LEU A 52 15.37 7.27 -9.17
C LEU A 52 14.59 7.02 -10.47
N GLU A 53 14.74 5.83 -11.06
CA GLU A 53 13.96 5.38 -12.22
C GLU A 53 12.47 5.39 -11.89
N ARG A 54 12.04 4.73 -10.80
CA ARG A 54 10.64 4.75 -10.35
C ARG A 54 10.11 6.14 -10.06
N ALA A 55 10.91 6.97 -9.38
CA ALA A 55 10.52 8.35 -9.09
C ALA A 55 10.33 9.15 -10.38
N SER A 56 11.16 8.93 -11.40
CA SER A 56 11.04 9.57 -12.71
C SER A 56 9.77 9.13 -13.43
N LEU A 57 9.49 7.81 -13.50
CA LEU A 57 8.28 7.26 -14.11
C LEU A 57 7.00 7.83 -13.48
N ILE A 58 6.97 7.96 -12.14
CA ILE A 58 5.83 8.57 -11.45
C ILE A 58 5.73 10.06 -11.80
N ARG A 59 6.86 10.77 -11.87
CA ARG A 59 6.91 12.22 -12.16
C ARG A 59 6.56 12.58 -13.60
N GLU A 60 6.72 11.67 -14.56
CA GLU A 60 6.25 11.86 -15.94
C GLU A 60 4.75 12.14 -15.99
N ARG A 61 3.96 11.43 -15.18
CA ARG A 61 2.50 11.64 -15.08
C ARG A 61 2.12 12.60 -13.96
N PHE A 62 2.87 12.61 -12.87
CA PHE A 62 2.61 13.43 -11.69
C PHE A 62 3.85 14.25 -11.32
N PRO A 63 4.15 15.36 -12.02
CA PRO A 63 5.41 16.11 -11.85
C PRO A 63 5.70 16.57 -10.42
N ARG A 64 4.64 16.81 -9.63
CA ARG A 64 4.73 17.22 -8.22
C ARG A 64 4.97 16.06 -7.26
N GLY A 65 4.77 14.81 -7.67
CA GLY A 65 4.72 13.63 -6.81
C GLY A 65 3.28 13.20 -6.48
N VAL A 66 3.14 12.12 -5.71
CA VAL A 66 1.86 11.54 -5.31
C VAL A 66 1.26 12.25 -4.10
N ASP A 67 -0.08 12.27 -4.01
CA ASP A 67 -0.80 12.85 -2.86
C ASP A 67 -0.59 12.06 -1.57
N VAL A 68 -0.57 10.73 -1.69
CA VAL A 68 -0.55 9.79 -0.57
C VAL A 68 0.45 8.68 -0.84
N ALA A 69 1.24 8.34 0.17
CA ALA A 69 2.05 7.15 0.23
C ALA A 69 1.55 6.29 1.40
N VAL A 70 1.45 4.98 1.17
CA VAL A 70 0.94 4.03 2.17
C VAL A 70 1.97 2.92 2.36
N GLU A 71 2.58 2.88 3.52
CA GLU A 71 3.58 1.88 3.90
C GLU A 71 2.91 0.67 4.54
N MET A 72 3.11 -0.50 3.92
CA MET A 72 2.48 -1.78 4.28
C MET A 72 3.47 -2.96 4.20
N THR A 73 4.77 -2.69 4.17
CA THR A 73 5.84 -3.69 4.00
C THR A 73 6.56 -4.03 5.31
N GLY A 74 6.57 -3.11 6.28
CA GLY A 74 7.41 -3.16 7.48
C GLY A 74 8.87 -2.80 7.25
N ALA A 75 9.29 -2.58 6.00
CA ALA A 75 10.69 -2.38 5.68
C ALA A 75 11.10 -0.91 5.84
N ARG A 76 11.88 -0.58 6.89
CA ARG A 76 12.38 0.78 7.13
C ARG A 76 13.08 1.44 5.92
N GLN A 77 13.64 0.63 5.02
CA GLN A 77 14.36 1.08 3.82
C GLN A 77 13.46 1.81 2.80
N VAL A 78 12.14 1.61 2.85
CA VAL A 78 11.19 2.26 1.93
C VAL A 78 10.77 3.66 2.39
N LEU A 79 11.10 4.04 3.63
CA LEU A 79 10.73 5.32 4.22
C LEU A 79 11.17 6.51 3.37
N SER A 80 12.46 6.56 3.01
CA SER A 80 12.99 7.67 2.21
C SER A 80 12.43 7.70 0.80
N GLU A 81 12.08 6.55 0.22
CA GLU A 81 11.44 6.49 -1.09
C GLU A 81 10.02 7.07 -1.02
N GLY A 82 9.22 6.67 -0.03
CA GLY A 82 7.88 7.23 0.16
C GLY A 82 7.90 8.75 0.38
N ILE A 83 8.84 9.25 1.21
CA ILE A 83 9.02 10.70 1.41
C ILE A 83 9.37 11.39 0.09
N GLN A 84 10.31 10.84 -0.70
CA GLN A 84 10.74 11.43 -1.98
C GLN A 84 9.62 11.47 -3.03
N LEU A 85 8.76 10.44 -3.06
CA LEU A 85 7.66 10.32 -4.01
C LEU A 85 6.50 11.26 -3.71
N LEU A 86 6.29 11.66 -2.44
CA LEU A 86 5.21 12.56 -2.05
C LEU A 86 5.37 13.96 -2.65
N ARG A 87 4.26 14.61 -2.98
CA ARG A 87 4.24 16.05 -3.23
C ARG A 87 4.37 16.87 -1.94
N ASN A 88 4.57 18.18 -2.09
CA ASN A 88 4.38 19.10 -0.98
C ASN A 88 2.92 19.06 -0.50
N GLY A 89 2.69 19.05 0.81
CA GLY A 89 1.40 18.83 1.45
C GLY A 89 0.90 17.38 1.35
N GLY A 90 1.79 16.42 1.06
CA GLY A 90 1.44 15.01 0.91
C GLY A 90 1.27 14.28 2.24
N HIS A 91 0.59 13.13 2.20
CA HIS A 91 0.30 12.30 3.37
C HIS A 91 1.04 10.98 3.31
N TYR A 92 1.78 10.65 4.37
CA TYR A 92 2.41 9.34 4.53
C TYR A 92 1.71 8.55 5.65
N ALA A 93 1.00 7.49 5.27
CA ALA A 93 0.39 6.55 6.19
C ALA A 93 1.30 5.35 6.46
N PHE A 94 1.48 4.98 7.73
CA PHE A 94 2.25 3.81 8.18
C PHE A 94 1.33 2.77 8.79
N ALA A 95 1.45 1.53 8.34
CA ALA A 95 0.76 0.39 8.94
C ALA A 95 1.60 -0.91 8.92
N GLY A 96 2.72 -0.96 8.20
CA GLY A 96 3.57 -2.15 8.13
C GLY A 96 4.62 -2.24 9.24
N MET A 97 5.13 -1.10 9.73
CA MET A 97 6.26 -1.02 10.67
C MET A 97 5.91 -1.25 12.16
N VAL A 98 5.08 -2.26 12.46
CA VAL A 98 4.65 -2.58 13.84
C VAL A 98 5.60 -3.59 14.49
N HIS A 99 6.88 -3.22 14.63
CA HIS A 99 7.91 -4.06 15.26
C HIS A 99 9.09 -3.21 15.79
N PRO A 100 9.95 -3.72 16.70
CA PRO A 100 11.04 -2.95 17.31
C PRO A 100 12.09 -2.42 16.31
N ASP A 101 12.36 -3.17 15.23
CA ASP A 101 13.34 -2.79 14.20
C ASP A 101 12.81 -1.79 13.16
N SER A 102 12.00 -0.81 13.60
CA SER A 102 11.26 0.14 12.75
C SER A 102 11.75 1.59 12.81
N GLN A 103 13.00 1.80 13.25
CA GLN A 103 13.59 3.14 13.41
C GLN A 103 13.48 3.96 12.12
N LEU A 104 12.92 5.17 12.22
CA LEU A 104 12.71 6.11 11.11
C LEU A 104 13.96 6.94 10.79
N SER A 105 15.15 6.34 10.90
CA SER A 105 16.42 7.07 10.97
C SER A 105 16.77 7.93 9.76
N SER A 106 16.10 7.74 8.61
CA SER A 106 16.29 8.55 7.40
C SER A 106 15.30 9.71 7.25
N LEU A 107 14.32 9.86 8.15
CA LEU A 107 13.37 10.96 8.15
C LEU A 107 13.88 12.09 9.04
N THR A 108 14.06 13.27 8.46
CA THR A 108 14.45 14.47 9.21
C THR A 108 13.26 15.40 9.45
N GLY A 109 13.37 16.27 10.46
CA GLY A 109 12.37 17.33 10.66
C GLY A 109 12.30 18.30 9.47
N GLU A 110 13.43 18.53 8.78
CA GLU A 110 13.48 19.36 7.58
C GLU A 110 12.61 18.77 6.45
N ASP A 111 12.66 17.45 6.23
CA ASP A 111 11.83 16.77 5.22
C ASP A 111 10.34 17.04 5.46
N ILE A 112 9.91 17.00 6.72
CA ILE A 112 8.52 17.23 7.12
C ILE A 112 8.15 18.70 6.92
N ILE A 113 8.97 19.61 7.44
CA ILE A 113 8.67 21.05 7.46
C ILE A 113 8.69 21.64 6.05
N ARG A 114 9.72 21.35 5.25
CA ARG A 114 9.88 21.95 3.91
C ARG A 114 8.85 21.44 2.91
N LYS A 115 8.42 20.18 3.05
CA LYS A 115 7.37 19.60 2.21
C LYS A 115 5.98 19.70 2.84
N CYS A 116 5.83 20.27 4.04
CA CYS A 116 4.56 20.33 4.77
C CYS A 116 3.86 18.96 4.87
N LEU A 117 4.61 17.89 5.20
CA LEU A 117 4.06 16.53 5.18
C LEU A 117 3.19 16.24 6.39
N THR A 118 2.13 15.45 6.18
CA THR A 118 1.42 14.77 7.26
C THR A 118 1.90 13.34 7.36
N ILE A 119 2.42 12.94 8.52
CA ILE A 119 2.84 11.57 8.79
C ILE A 119 1.91 10.96 9.84
N ARG A 120 1.29 9.83 9.52
CA ARG A 120 0.28 9.19 10.39
C ARG A 120 0.45 7.69 10.47
N GLY A 121 0.57 7.17 11.69
CA GLY A 121 0.43 5.74 11.96
C GLY A 121 -1.03 5.31 12.03
N ALA A 122 -1.31 4.09 11.57
CA ALA A 122 -2.59 3.40 11.76
C ALA A 122 -2.32 2.04 12.41
N HIS A 123 -3.03 1.75 13.50
CA HIS A 123 -2.96 0.47 14.19
C HIS A 123 -4.36 0.06 14.60
N ASN A 124 -4.70 -1.21 14.32
CA ASN A 124 -6.05 -1.75 14.50
C ASN A 124 -7.12 -0.95 13.76
N TYR A 125 -8.37 -1.26 14.09
CA TYR A 125 -9.55 -0.70 13.48
C TYR A 125 -10.65 -0.56 14.53
N THR A 126 -11.54 0.40 14.33
CA THR A 126 -12.75 0.56 15.15
C THR A 126 -13.89 -0.30 14.57
N PRO A 127 -14.98 -0.56 15.31
CA PRO A 127 -16.14 -1.27 14.77
C PRO A 127 -16.68 -0.64 13.48
N TRP A 128 -16.67 0.69 13.37
CA TRP A 128 -17.06 1.42 12.17
C TRP A 128 -16.19 1.08 10.95
N ASN A 129 -14.89 0.88 11.16
CA ASN A 129 -13.99 0.50 10.08
C ASN A 129 -14.25 -0.94 9.60
N LEU A 130 -14.61 -1.85 10.52
CA LEU A 130 -14.99 -3.22 10.16
C LEU A 130 -16.29 -3.22 9.34
N GLU A 131 -17.30 -2.46 9.79
CA GLU A 131 -18.57 -2.33 9.07
C GLU A 131 -18.34 -1.80 7.65
N GLU A 132 -17.52 -0.76 7.51
CA GLU A 132 -17.17 -0.19 6.20
C GLU A 132 -16.37 -1.16 5.32
N ALA A 133 -15.49 -1.96 5.91
CA ALA A 133 -14.77 -3.01 5.19
C ALA A 133 -15.73 -4.09 4.66
N VAL A 134 -16.68 -4.54 5.47
CA VAL A 134 -17.69 -5.54 5.05
C VAL A 134 -18.59 -4.98 3.94
N LYS A 135 -19.04 -3.73 4.06
CA LYS A 135 -19.82 -3.06 3.00
C LYS A 135 -19.04 -2.99 1.70
N PHE A 136 -17.77 -2.58 1.76
CA PHE A 136 -16.90 -2.51 0.59
C PHE A 136 -16.75 -3.87 -0.10
N LEU A 137 -16.50 -4.93 0.66
CA LEU A 137 -16.41 -6.28 0.09
C LEU A 137 -17.71 -6.67 -0.61
N ASN A 138 -18.86 -6.46 0.04
CA ASN A 138 -20.15 -6.83 -0.55
C ASN A 138 -20.51 -5.98 -1.79
N GLU A 139 -20.08 -4.72 -1.84
CA GLU A 139 -20.30 -3.80 -2.96
C GLU A 139 -19.47 -4.19 -4.19
N PHE A 140 -18.21 -4.58 -4.01
CA PHE A 140 -17.27 -4.81 -5.12
C PHE A 140 -16.95 -6.28 -5.39
N LYS A 141 -17.60 -7.24 -4.71
CA LYS A 141 -17.33 -8.68 -4.87
C LYS A 141 -17.47 -9.22 -6.28
N GLU A 142 -18.38 -8.66 -7.09
CA GLU A 142 -18.59 -9.10 -8.47
C GLU A 142 -17.60 -8.45 -9.46
N GLU A 143 -16.95 -7.35 -9.06
CA GLU A 143 -16.03 -6.59 -9.92
C GLU A 143 -14.56 -6.92 -9.64
N LEU A 144 -14.22 -7.22 -8.38
CA LEU A 144 -12.87 -7.47 -7.92
C LEU A 144 -12.65 -8.95 -7.59
N PRO A 145 -11.53 -9.56 -8.00
CA PRO A 145 -11.31 -11.00 -7.85
C PRO A 145 -10.79 -11.35 -6.45
N PHE A 146 -11.57 -11.10 -5.39
CA PHE A 146 -11.15 -11.33 -4.01
C PHE A 146 -10.76 -12.80 -3.74
N GLU A 147 -11.38 -13.76 -4.42
CA GLU A 147 -11.06 -15.18 -4.33
C GLU A 147 -9.61 -15.47 -4.73
N SER A 148 -9.02 -14.64 -5.62
CA SER A 148 -7.64 -14.82 -6.09
C SER A 148 -6.57 -14.50 -5.03
N VAL A 149 -6.97 -13.92 -3.90
CA VAL A 149 -6.07 -13.57 -2.78
C VAL A 149 -6.39 -14.33 -1.50
N LEU A 150 -7.37 -15.24 -1.55
CA LEU A 150 -7.66 -16.17 -0.48
C LEU A 150 -6.74 -17.39 -0.60
N SER A 151 -6.32 -17.93 0.53
CA SER A 151 -5.73 -19.26 0.57
C SER A 151 -6.76 -20.27 0.05
N PRO A 152 -6.34 -21.33 -0.67
CA PRO A 152 -7.24 -22.43 -1.01
C PRO A 152 -7.96 -22.91 0.24
N SER A 153 -9.26 -23.14 0.14
CA SER A 153 -10.06 -23.74 1.21
C SER A 153 -9.71 -25.22 1.35
N SER A 154 -8.54 -25.52 1.92
CA SER A 154 -8.04 -26.88 2.16
C SER A 154 -8.28 -27.38 3.59
N GLU A 155 -9.07 -26.67 4.40
CA GLU A 155 -9.52 -27.18 5.70
C GLU A 155 -11.01 -27.50 5.64
N GLN A 156 -11.34 -28.71 5.21
CA GLN A 156 -12.46 -29.40 5.83
C GLN A 156 -12.03 -29.67 7.27
N LEU A 157 -12.51 -28.87 8.22
CA LEU A 157 -12.41 -29.19 9.63
C LEU A 157 -13.18 -30.49 9.87
N SER A 158 -12.49 -31.63 9.79
CA SER A 158 -12.99 -32.94 10.17
C SER A 158 -13.01 -33.04 11.70
N PHE A 159 -13.84 -32.23 12.34
CA PHE A 159 -14.17 -32.37 13.75
C PHE A 159 -15.68 -32.32 13.84
N LEU A 160 -16.33 -33.48 13.66
CA LEU A 160 -17.61 -33.89 14.25
C LEU A 160 -17.97 -35.28 13.67
N SER A 161 -17.15 -36.27 13.98
CA SER A 161 -17.54 -37.68 13.92
C SER A 161 -16.69 -38.45 14.94
N GLY A 162 -17.16 -38.43 16.18
CA GLY A 162 -16.63 -39.13 17.33
C GLY A 162 -17.64 -39.04 18.46
#